data_AF-A0A1A8UHS3-F1
#
_entry.id   AF-A0A1A8UHS3-F1
#
_cell.length_a   1.000
_cell.length_b   1.000
_cell.length_c   1.000
_cell.angle_alpha   90.00
_cell.angle_beta   90.00
_cell.angle_gamma   90.00
#
_symmetry.space_group_name_H-M   'P 1'
#
loop_
_entity.id
_entity.type
_entity.pdbx_description
1 polymer ?
#
loop_
_entity_poly.entity_id
_entity_poly.type
_entity_poly.pdbx_seq_one_letter_code
_entity_poly.pdbx_strand_id
1 'polypeptide(L)'
;LLDKLQSGPVRNTRHLWEIYDSEGTLQHFIDGNDPSKSSWMRYIRCARHCGEQNMMVVQYRSCIFYRACMDIPRGTELLVWYNDSYTSFF
;
A
#
# COMPACT_ATOMS: atom_id res chain seq x y z
N LEU A 1 -32.19 -7.94 20.94
CA LEU A 1 -32.03 -7.69 19.49
C LEU A 1 -30.77 -6.84 19.26
N LEU A 2 -29.62 -7.26 19.81
CA LEU A 2 -28.36 -6.52 19.73
C LEU A 2 -27.15 -7.43 19.98
N ASP A 3 -27.22 -8.68 19.52
CA ASP A 3 -26.15 -9.69 19.69
C ASP A 3 -25.87 -10.48 18.40
N LYS A 4 -26.18 -9.94 17.22
CA LYS A 4 -25.95 -10.65 15.95
C LYS A 4 -25.50 -9.75 14.78
N LEU A 5 -24.49 -8.92 15.00
CA LEU A 5 -23.50 -8.73 13.95
C LEU A 5 -22.24 -9.43 14.43
N GLN A 6 -22.05 -10.67 13.96
CA GLN A 6 -20.76 -11.33 13.99
C GLN A 6 -19.74 -10.35 13.38
N SER A 7 -18.88 -9.77 14.22
CA SER A 7 -17.65 -9.17 13.73
C SER A 7 -16.88 -10.29 13.05
N GLY A 8 -16.92 -10.31 11.72
CA GLY A 8 -15.97 -11.10 10.95
C GLY A 8 -14.56 -10.80 11.44
N PRO A 9 -13.60 -11.72 11.24
CA PRO A 9 -12.22 -11.49 11.68
C PRO A 9 -11.78 -10.11 11.18
N VAL A 10 -11.27 -9.28 12.10
CA VAL A 10 -10.73 -7.95 11.78
C VAL A 10 -9.69 -8.15 10.68
N ARG A 11 -10.01 -7.73 9.45
CA ARG A 11 -9.09 -7.88 8.32
C ARG A 11 -7.88 -7.01 8.59
N ASN A 12 -6.70 -7.62 8.59
CA ASN A 12 -5.44 -6.88 8.69
C ASN A 12 -5.23 -6.13 7.37
N THR A 13 -5.40 -4.81 7.39
CA THR A 13 -5.26 -3.96 6.20
C THR A 13 -3.81 -3.57 5.92
N ARG A 14 -2.85 -3.95 6.78
CA ARG A 14 -1.43 -3.55 6.67
C ARG A 14 -0.73 -3.97 5.38
N HIS A 15 -1.24 -4.99 4.70
CA HIS A 15 -0.66 -5.52 3.47
C HIS A 15 -1.64 -5.44 2.29
N LEU A 16 -2.62 -4.54 2.36
CA LEU A 16 -3.57 -4.32 1.28
C LEU A 16 -3.16 -3.12 0.42
N TRP A 17 -3.33 -3.27 -0.89
CA TRP A 17 -3.26 -2.16 -1.85
C TRP A 17 -4.56 -2.06 -2.63
N GLU A 18 -5.03 -0.83 -2.82
CA GLU A 18 -6.22 -0.52 -3.62
C GLU A 18 -5.85 -0.44 -5.10
N ILE A 19 -6.68 -1.02 -5.96
CA ILE A 19 -6.57 -0.92 -7.42
C ILE A 19 -7.76 -0.12 -7.93
N TYR A 20 -7.47 0.98 -8.61
CA TYR A 20 -8.46 1.87 -9.20
C TYR A 20 -8.52 1.71 -10.72
N ASP A 21 -9.66 1.99 -11.34
CA ASP A 21 -9.74 2.09 -12.79
C ASP A 21 -9.37 3.48 -13.32
N SER A 22 -9.53 3.68 -14.63
CA SER A 22 -9.26 4.97 -15.30
C SER A 22 -10.20 6.10 -14.85
N GLU A 23 -11.34 5.77 -14.25
CA GLU A 23 -12.30 6.74 -13.73
C GLU A 23 -12.05 7.03 -12.23
N GLY A 24 -11.06 6.37 -11.62
CA GLY A 24 -10.75 6.50 -10.20
C GLY A 24 -11.69 5.69 -9.30
N THR A 25 -12.48 4.76 -9.85
CA THR A 25 -13.34 3.89 -9.05
C THR A 25 -12.53 2.71 -8.52
N LEU A 26 -12.68 2.41 -7.23
CA LEU A 26 -12.06 1.25 -6.59
C LEU A 26 -12.60 -0.04 -7.23
N GLN A 27 -11.73 -0.81 -7.88
CA GLN A 27 -12.11 -2.10 -8.48
C GLN A 27 -11.95 -3.26 -7.52
N HIS A 28 -10.77 -3.38 -6.91
CA HIS A 28 -10.42 -4.50 -6.02
C HIS A 28 -9.17 -4.18 -5.19
N PHE A 29 -8.79 -5.13 -4.34
CA PHE A 29 -7.59 -5.05 -3.52
C PHE A 29 -6.59 -6.14 -3.91
N ILE A 30 -5.30 -5.82 -3.83
CA ILE A 30 -4.23 -6.81 -3.76
C ILE A 30 -3.99 -7.15 -2.29
N ASP A 31 -4.10 -8.43 -1.93
CA ASP A 31 -3.90 -8.91 -0.55
C ASP A 31 -2.53 -9.60 -0.37
N GLY A 32 -1.64 -8.94 0.37
CA GLY A 32 -0.32 -9.44 0.74
C GLY A 32 -0.21 -10.07 2.14
N ASN A 33 -1.34 -10.36 2.82
CA ASN A 33 -1.30 -10.87 4.19
C ASN A 33 -0.66 -12.26 4.30
N ASP A 34 -0.94 -13.17 3.36
CA ASP A 34 -0.39 -14.53 3.32
C ASP A 34 1.07 -14.51 2.81
N PRO A 35 2.09 -14.77 3.66
CA PRO A 35 3.49 -14.75 3.26
C PRO A 35 3.84 -15.82 2.22
N SER A 36 3.05 -16.89 2.11
CA SER A 36 3.26 -17.95 1.11
C SER A 36 2.75 -17.57 -0.29
N LYS A 37 1.93 -16.52 -0.39
CA LYS A 37 1.30 -16.04 -1.63
C LYS A 37 1.70 -14.62 -2.02
N SER A 38 2.62 -14.01 -1.29
CA SER A 38 3.04 -12.62 -1.49
C SER A 38 4.54 -12.50 -1.75
N SER A 39 4.96 -11.36 -2.27
CA SER A 39 6.36 -11.08 -2.58
C SER A 39 7.06 -10.38 -1.42
N TRP A 40 8.38 -10.20 -1.56
CA TRP A 40 9.22 -9.45 -0.63
C TRP A 40 8.72 -8.01 -0.36
N MET A 41 7.93 -7.43 -1.27
CA MET A 41 7.36 -6.08 -1.12
C MET A 41 6.47 -5.94 0.12
N ARG A 42 5.89 -7.04 0.63
CA ARG A 42 5.07 -7.05 1.86
C ARG A 42 5.82 -6.54 3.10
N TYR A 43 7.15 -6.61 3.09
CA TYR A 43 8.01 -6.24 4.22
C TYR A 43 8.45 -4.78 4.18
N ILE A 44 8.23 -4.08 3.05
CA ILE A 44 8.47 -2.64 2.97
C ILE A 44 7.39 -1.93 3.77
N ARG A 45 7.80 -1.06 4.68
CA ARG A 45 6.88 -0.29 5.52
C ARG A 45 6.42 0.98 4.81
N CYS A 46 5.23 1.44 5.18
CA CYS A 46 4.79 2.77 4.79
C CYS A 46 5.67 3.85 5.42
N ALA A 47 6.02 4.88 4.65
CA ALA A 47 6.59 6.09 5.21
C ALA A 47 5.55 6.76 6.13
N ARG A 48 6.02 7.32 7.25
CA ARG A 48 5.19 8.01 8.26
C ARG A 48 4.98 9.48 7.93
N HIS A 49 5.88 10.05 7.12
CA HIS A 49 5.83 11.41 6.61
C HIS A 49 6.71 11.52 5.36
N CYS A 50 6.52 12.56 4.55
CA CYS A 50 7.26 12.77 3.29
C CYS A 50 8.79 12.80 3.48
N GLY A 51 9.27 13.34 4.60
CA GLY A 51 10.72 13.48 4.87
C GLY A 51 11.50 12.16 5.00
N GLU A 52 10.85 11.00 5.14
CA GLU A 52 11.50 9.70 5.18
C GLU A 52 11.15 8.80 3.98
N GLN A 53 10.29 9.28 3.07
CA GLN A 53 9.89 8.54 1.90
C GLN A 53 11.05 8.46 0.90
N ASN A 54 11.34 7.25 0.43
CA ASN A 54 12.32 7.03 -0.63
C ASN A 54 11.79 6.14 -1.77
N MET A 55 10.58 5.60 -1.61
CA MET A 55 9.84 4.91 -2.66
C MET A 55 8.42 5.46 -2.80
N MET A 56 7.87 5.40 -4.01
CA MET A 56 6.49 5.74 -4.31
C MET A 56 5.73 4.57 -4.91
N VAL A 57 4.45 4.47 -4.56
CA VAL A 57 3.50 3.52 -5.16
C VAL A 57 3.13 3.99 -6.56
N VAL A 58 3.23 3.10 -7.53
CA VAL A 58 2.78 3.31 -8.89
C VAL A 58 1.85 2.18 -9.26
N GLN A 59 0.59 2.51 -9.55
CA GLN A 59 -0.31 1.56 -10.18
C GLN A 59 -0.09 1.58 -11.69
N TYR A 60 0.11 0.40 -12.29
CA TYR A 60 0.12 0.24 -13.73
C TYR A 60 -0.71 -0.99 -14.11
N ARG A 61 -1.81 -0.74 -14.84
CA ARG A 61 -2.88 -1.73 -15.06
C ARG A 61 -3.41 -2.22 -13.71
N SER A 62 -3.52 -3.53 -13.52
CA SER A 62 -3.99 -4.17 -12.27
C SER A 62 -2.85 -4.56 -11.32
N CYS A 63 -1.68 -3.93 -11.46
CA CYS A 63 -0.49 -4.24 -10.68
C CYS A 63 0.02 -3.01 -9.91
N ILE A 64 0.65 -3.26 -8.76
CA ILE A 64 1.34 -2.27 -7.94
C ILE A 64 2.85 -2.44 -8.08
N PHE A 65 3.53 -1.32 -8.30
CA PHE A 65 4.98 -1.22 -8.38
C PHE A 65 5.46 -0.21 -7.35
N TYR A 66 6.65 -0.44 -6.79
CA TYR A 66 7.35 0.56 -6.00
C TYR A 66 8.50 1.12 -6.80
N ARG A 67 8.50 2.43 -6.99
CA ARG A 67 9.55 3.15 -7.71
C ARG A 67 10.37 3.96 -6.71
N ALA A 68 11.68 3.83 -6.73
CA ALA A 68 12.53 4.76 -5.98
C ALA A 68 12.32 6.19 -6.50
N CYS A 69 12.06 7.13 -5.60
CA CYS A 69 11.90 8.56 -5.95
C CYS A 69 13.17 9.37 -5.70
N MET A 70 14.21 8.73 -5.19
CA MET A 70 15.54 9.29 -4.96
C MET A 70 16.58 8.16 -4.88
N ASP A 71 17.86 8.52 -4.88
CA ASP A 71 18.93 7.57 -4.60
C ASP A 71 18.81 7.03 -3.16
N ILE A 72 18.98 5.72 -3.00
CA ILE A 72 18.84 5.03 -1.71
C ILE A 72 20.20 4.49 -1.28
N PRO A 73 20.91 5.15 -0.34
CA PRO A 73 22.18 4.67 0.16
C PRO A 73 22.06 3.28 0.81
N ARG A 74 23.14 2.48 0.74
CA ARG A 74 23.20 1.17 1.39
C ARG A 74 22.91 1.31 2.89
N GLY A 75 22.04 0.43 3.41
CA GLY A 75 21.66 0.41 4.82
C GLY A 75 20.47 1.33 5.16
N THR A 76 20.01 2.12 4.20
CA THR A 76 18.78 2.91 4.35
C THR A 76 17.56 1.98 4.30
N GLU A 77 16.60 2.19 5.19
CA GLU A 77 15.34 1.47 5.16
C GLU A 77 14.48 1.91 3.96
N LEU A 78 13.91 0.95 3.24
CA LEU A 78 12.94 1.23 2.18
C LEU A 78 11.60 1.62 2.79
N LEU A 79 11.11 2.82 2.45
CA LEU A 79 9.86 3.38 2.95
C LEU A 79 9.03 3.89 1.79
N VAL A 80 7.83 3.32 1.65
CA VAL A 80 6.94 3.57 0.52
C VAL A 80 5.73 4.40 0.93
N TRP A 81 5.31 5.32 0.08
CA TRP A 81 4.01 5.98 0.24
C TRP A 81 3.40 6.28 -1.13
N TYR A 82 2.13 6.70 -1.14
CA TYR A 82 1.53 7.27 -2.34
C TYR A 82 2.27 8.55 -2.75
N ASN A 83 2.08 9.01 -3.99
CA ASN A 83 2.67 10.26 -4.45
C ASN A 83 2.19 11.45 -3.60
N ASP A 84 2.98 12.52 -3.47
CA ASP A 84 2.59 13.71 -2.70
C ASP A 84 1.27 14.32 -3.18
N SER A 85 0.92 14.16 -4.47
CA SER A 85 -0.38 14.56 -5.02
C SER A 85 -1.58 13.83 -4.37
N TYR A 86 -1.37 12.67 -3.75
CA TYR A 86 -2.41 11.93 -3.04
C TYR A 86 -2.78 12.59 -1.71
N THR A 87 -1.85 13.36 -1.11
CA THR A 87 -2.13 14.11 0.13
C THR A 87 -2.90 15.41 -0.11
N SER A 88 -2.98 15.89 -1.35
CA SER A 88 -3.74 17.10 -1.70
C SER A 88 -5.27 16.88 -1.79
N PHE A 89 -5.74 15.66 -1.53
CA PHE A 89 -7.16 15.30 -1.50
C PHE A 89 -7.73 15.21 -0.07
N PHE A 90 -6.97 15.62 0.95
CA PHE A 90 -7.42 15.76 2.33
C PHE A 90 -7.20 17.17 2.86
#